data_AF-A0A0R3EGT2-F1
#
_entry.id   AF-A0A0R3EGT2-F1
#
_cell.length_a   1.000
_cell.length_b   1.000
_cell.length_c   1.000
_cell.angle_alpha   90.00
_cell.angle_beta   90.00
_cell.angle_gamma   90.00
#
_symmetry.space_group_name_H-M   'P 1'
#
loop_
_entity.id
_entity.type
_entity.pdbx_description
1 polymer ?
#
loop_
_entity_poly.entity_id
_entity_poly.type
_entity_poly.pdbx_seq_one_letter_code
_entity_poly.pdbx_strand_id
1 'polypeptide(L)'
;MALRVNEEELLQFAAANDRVAAEVHEACQPDPGLLAQMRDGYGPVGADFTAAVAEFQEAFHRSGSALSNRFSSHADDLRAAHGRYVGADQGGAEDVSGSTSI
;
A
#
# COMPACT_ATOMS: atom_id res chain seq x y z
N MET A 1 -2.30 30.38 -14.59
CA MET A 1 -3.20 29.46 -13.87
C MET A 1 -2.33 28.69 -12.88
N ALA A 2 -2.37 29.04 -11.60
CA ALA A 2 -1.58 28.34 -10.59
C ALA A 2 -2.29 27.03 -10.24
N LEU A 3 -1.60 25.89 -10.38
CA LEU A 3 -2.07 24.64 -9.78
C LEU A 3 -2.07 24.85 -8.25
N ARG A 4 -3.25 25.06 -7.66
CA ARG A 4 -3.41 24.97 -6.21
C ARG A 4 -3.53 23.49 -5.87
N VAL A 5 -2.42 22.91 -5.45
CA VAL A 5 -2.41 21.57 -4.87
C VAL A 5 -2.88 21.70 -3.43
N ASN A 6 -3.89 20.92 -3.04
CA ASN A 6 -4.30 20.84 -1.64
C ASN A 6 -3.39 19.81 -0.96
N GLU A 7 -2.41 20.31 -0.21
CA GLU A 7 -1.42 19.51 0.52
C GLU A 7 -2.07 18.58 1.54
N GLU A 8 -3.13 19.01 2.20
CA GLU A 8 -3.86 18.20 3.17
C GLU A 8 -4.54 17.00 2.49
N GLU A 9 -5.15 17.21 1.33
CA GLU A 9 -5.77 16.13 0.54
C GLU A 9 -4.74 15.09 0.09
N LEU A 10 -3.49 15.49 -0.21
CA LEU A 10 -2.42 14.54 -0.53
C LEU A 10 -2.10 13.61 0.65
N LEU A 11 -2.04 14.16 1.86
CA LEU A 11 -1.77 13.37 3.07
C LEU A 11 -2.95 12.47 3.43
N GLN A 12 -4.19 12.98 3.30
CA GLN A 12 -5.40 12.16 3.50
C GLN A 12 -5.44 11.01 2.51
N PHE A 13 -5.10 11.24 1.24
CA PHE A 13 -5.06 10.19 0.23
C PHE A 13 -3.93 9.19 0.49
N ALA A 14 -2.75 9.64 0.94
CA ALA A 14 -1.67 8.74 1.37
C ALA A 14 -2.12 7.80 2.50
N ALA A 15 -2.81 8.34 3.52
CA ALA A 15 -3.35 7.55 4.63
C ALA A 15 -4.42 6.54 4.17
N ALA A 16 -5.25 6.91 3.19
CA ALA A 16 -6.22 5.98 2.60
C ALA A 16 -5.52 4.83 1.85
N ASN A 17 -4.42 5.11 1.13
CA ASN A 17 -3.63 4.09 0.46
C ASN A 17 -2.98 3.12 1.47
N ASP A 18 -2.43 3.62 2.58
CA ASP A 18 -1.90 2.75 3.65
C ASP A 18 -2.97 1.82 4.22
N ARG A 19 -4.19 2.35 4.42
CA ARG A 19 -5.30 1.55 4.92
C ARG A 19 -5.64 0.41 3.97
N VAL A 20 -5.75 0.71 2.67
CA VAL A 20 -6.00 -0.32 1.66
C VAL A 20 -4.84 -1.33 1.61
N ALA A 21 -3.59 -0.86 1.72
CA ALA A 21 -2.44 -1.75 1.77
C ALA A 21 -2.52 -2.73 2.94
N ALA A 22 -2.90 -2.25 4.13
CA ALA A 22 -3.08 -3.08 5.33
C ALA A 22 -4.24 -4.08 5.17
N GLU A 23 -5.40 -3.62 4.71
CA GLU A 23 -6.59 -4.46 4.49
C GLU A 23 -6.30 -5.58 3.47
N VAL A 24 -5.61 -5.26 2.36
CA VAL A 24 -5.20 -6.25 1.36
C VAL A 24 -4.18 -7.24 1.94
N HIS A 25 -3.20 -6.76 2.70
CA HIS A 25 -2.19 -7.63 3.30
C HIS A 25 -2.80 -8.62 4.29
N GLU A 26 -3.74 -8.16 5.12
CA GLU A 26 -4.44 -8.99 6.11
C GLU A 26 -5.35 -10.02 5.42
N ALA A 27 -6.15 -9.59 4.44
CA ALA A 27 -7.08 -10.47 3.73
C ALA A 27 -6.38 -11.57 2.90
N CYS A 28 -5.12 -11.34 2.52
CA CYS A 28 -4.32 -12.26 1.72
C CYS A 28 -3.33 -13.11 2.54
N GLN A 29 -3.50 -13.19 3.87
CA GLN A 29 -2.71 -14.12 4.66
C GLN A 29 -3.11 -15.58 4.36
N PRO A 30 -2.15 -16.51 4.20
CA PRO A 30 -2.45 -17.93 4.13
C PRO A 30 -3.14 -18.39 5.42
N ASP A 31 -4.12 -19.29 5.29
CA ASP A 31 -4.76 -19.95 6.44
C ASP A 31 -4.03 -21.28 6.72
N PRO A 32 -3.22 -21.37 7.79
CA PRO A 32 -2.51 -22.60 8.13
C PRO A 32 -3.44 -23.71 8.66
N GLY A 33 -4.62 -23.35 9.16
CA GLY A 33 -5.63 -24.30 9.63
C GLY A 33 -6.34 -25.02 8.49
N LEU A 34 -6.52 -24.34 7.35
CA LEU A 34 -7.21 -24.89 6.18
C LEU A 34 -6.51 -26.14 5.63
N LEU A 35 -5.19 -26.11 5.44
CA LEU A 35 -4.44 -27.25 4.90
C LEU A 35 -4.45 -28.47 5.85
N ALA A 36 -4.38 -28.21 7.16
CA ALA A 36 -4.51 -29.26 8.17
C ALA A 36 -5.89 -29.92 8.11
N GLN A 37 -6.97 -29.11 8.04
CA GLN A 37 -8.34 -29.61 7.91
C GLN A 37 -8.55 -30.41 6.64
N MET A 38 -7.97 -29.97 5.51
CA MET A 38 -8.05 -30.69 4.24
C MET A 38 -7.36 -32.04 4.29
N ARG A 39 -6.13 -32.10 4.84
CA ARG A 39 -5.40 -33.35 5.00
C ARG A 39 -6.16 -34.33 5.89
N ASP A 40 -6.72 -33.85 6.99
CA ASP A 40 -7.41 -34.69 7.97
C ASP A 40 -8.79 -35.14 7.45
N GLY A 41 -9.48 -34.29 6.66
CA GLY A 41 -10.80 -34.58 6.10
C GLY A 41 -10.78 -35.50 4.87
N TYR A 42 -9.81 -35.34 3.97
CA TYR A 42 -9.72 -36.13 2.73
C TYR A 42 -8.72 -37.29 2.82
N GLY A 43 -7.87 -37.32 3.85
CA GLY A 43 -6.86 -38.36 4.02
C GLY A 43 -5.89 -38.46 2.82
N PRO A 44 -5.26 -39.63 2.61
CA PRO A 44 -4.26 -39.81 1.55
C PRO A 44 -4.83 -39.68 0.11
N VAL A 45 -6.16 -39.77 -0.06
CA VAL A 45 -6.81 -39.64 -1.37
C VAL A 45 -6.92 -38.16 -1.81
N GLY A 46 -6.92 -37.23 -0.86
CA GLY A 46 -6.99 -35.79 -1.13
C GLY A 46 -5.65 -35.08 -1.26
N ALA A 47 -4.54 -35.81 -1.44
CA ALA A 47 -3.20 -35.22 -1.48
C ALA A 47 -3.05 -34.19 -2.60
N ASP A 48 -3.49 -34.51 -3.81
CA ASP A 48 -3.40 -33.61 -4.97
C ASP A 48 -4.25 -32.35 -4.77
N PHE A 49 -5.43 -32.49 -4.16
CA PHE A 49 -6.30 -31.35 -3.85
C PHE A 49 -5.71 -30.46 -2.76
N THR A 50 -5.10 -31.06 -1.74
CA THR A 50 -4.39 -30.34 -0.67
C THR A 50 -3.18 -29.58 -1.22
N ALA A 51 -2.42 -30.19 -2.13
CA ALA A 51 -1.31 -29.53 -2.82
C ALA A 51 -1.80 -28.35 -3.67
N ALA A 52 -2.87 -28.53 -4.45
CA ALA A 52 -3.45 -27.46 -5.25
C ALA A 52 -3.93 -26.27 -4.40
N VAL A 53 -4.53 -26.51 -3.22
CA VAL A 53 -4.92 -25.43 -2.31
C VAL A 53 -3.70 -24.74 -1.68
N ALA A 54 -2.64 -25.47 -1.36
CA ALA A 54 -1.40 -24.87 -0.86
C ALA A 54 -0.78 -23.93 -1.91
N GLU A 55 -0.70 -24.37 -3.18
CA GLU A 55 -0.23 -23.53 -4.30
C GLU A 55 -1.13 -22.31 -4.50
N PHE A 56 -2.45 -22.48 -4.40
CA PHE A 56 -3.39 -21.37 -4.49
C PHE A 56 -3.17 -20.34 -3.37
N GLN A 57 -3.06 -20.79 -2.11
CA GLN A 57 -2.81 -19.89 -0.98
C GLN A 57 -1.50 -19.12 -1.14
N GLU A 58 -0.45 -19.77 -1.64
CA GLU A 58 0.83 -19.10 -1.89
C GLU A 58 0.70 -18.05 -3.01
N ALA A 59 0.06 -18.40 -4.13
CA ALA A 59 -0.16 -17.48 -5.25
C ALA A 59 -1.06 -16.29 -4.85
N PHE A 60 -2.08 -16.55 -4.04
CA PHE A 60 -2.97 -15.53 -3.51
C PHE A 60 -2.22 -14.58 -2.56
N HIS A 61 -1.43 -15.12 -1.63
CA HIS A 61 -0.61 -14.32 -0.73
C HIS A 61 0.42 -13.46 -1.46
N ARG A 62 1.10 -14.03 -2.46
CA ARG A 62 2.06 -13.32 -3.30
C ARG A 62 1.41 -12.16 -4.06
N SER A 63 0.23 -12.41 -4.63
CA SER A 63 -0.53 -11.40 -5.37
C SER A 63 -1.03 -10.28 -4.46
N GLY A 64 -1.58 -10.62 -3.29
CA GLY A 64 -1.98 -9.67 -2.27
C GLY A 64 -0.82 -8.82 -1.76
N SER A 65 0.33 -9.43 -1.49
CA SER A 65 1.54 -8.72 -1.08
C SER A 65 2.03 -7.75 -2.15
N ALA A 66 2.03 -8.15 -3.42
CA ALA A 66 2.38 -7.26 -4.52
C ALA A 66 1.43 -6.07 -4.65
N LEU A 67 0.12 -6.30 -4.44
CA LEU A 67 -0.88 -5.23 -4.48
C LEU A 67 -0.75 -4.28 -3.28
N SER A 68 -0.61 -4.82 -2.07
CA SER A 68 -0.37 -4.06 -0.84
C SER A 68 0.86 -3.15 -0.98
N ASN A 69 1.97 -3.69 -1.48
CA ASN A 69 3.21 -2.93 -1.72
C ASN A 69 3.02 -1.77 -2.70
N ARG A 70 2.16 -1.92 -3.73
CA ARG A 70 1.86 -0.82 -4.66
C ARG A 70 1.12 0.32 -3.97
N PHE A 71 0.17 0.00 -3.10
CA PHE A 71 -0.55 1.00 -2.31
C PHE A 71 0.37 1.71 -1.32
N SER A 72 1.21 0.99 -0.58
CA SER A 72 2.20 1.61 0.31
C SER A 72 3.21 2.48 -0.45
N SER A 73 3.76 1.99 -1.57
CA SER A 73 4.66 2.78 -2.41
C SER A 73 3.99 4.05 -2.93
N HIS A 74 2.70 3.97 -3.29
CA HIS A 74 1.97 5.14 -3.75
C HIS A 74 1.73 6.16 -2.62
N ALA A 75 1.45 5.69 -1.40
CA ALA A 75 1.38 6.55 -0.22
C ALA A 75 2.70 7.30 0.04
N ASP A 76 3.83 6.61 -0.12
CA ASP A 76 5.16 7.22 0.02
C ASP A 76 5.44 8.26 -1.07
N ASP A 77 5.06 7.98 -2.33
CA ASP A 77 5.17 8.94 -3.43
C ASP A 77 4.33 10.21 -3.17
N LEU A 78 3.14 10.06 -2.58
CA LEU A 78 2.27 11.18 -2.20
C LEU A 78 2.88 12.03 -1.08
N ARG A 79 3.48 11.39 -0.06
CA ARG A 79 4.23 12.09 1.00
C ARG A 79 5.44 12.83 0.46
N ALA A 80 6.18 12.20 -0.46
CA ALA A 80 7.32 12.83 -1.12
C ALA A 80 6.87 14.03 -1.98
N ALA A 81 5.73 13.92 -2.67
CA ALA A 81 5.15 15.03 -3.41
C ALA A 81 4.74 16.18 -2.48
N HIS A 82 4.06 15.89 -1.37
CA HIS A 82 3.73 16.88 -0.34
C HIS A 82 4.98 17.62 0.16
N GLY A 83 6.05 16.89 0.52
CA GLY A 83 7.31 17.50 0.95
C GLY A 83 7.94 18.44 -0.08
N ARG A 84 7.81 18.13 -1.39
CA ARG A 84 8.28 19.01 -2.46
C ARG A 84 7.45 20.28 -2.59
N TYR A 85 6.12 20.21 -2.42
CA TYR A 85 5.26 21.39 -2.45
C TYR A 85 5.55 22.33 -1.28
N VAL A 86 5.59 21.81 -0.05
CA VAL A 86 5.94 22.59 1.14
C VAL A 86 7.31 23.27 0.99
N GLY A 87 8.32 22.55 0.49
CA GLY A 87 9.65 23.11 0.28
C GLY A 87 9.69 24.21 -0.79
N ALA A 88 8.93 24.04 -1.88
CA ALA A 88 8.83 25.05 -2.93
C ALA A 88 8.10 26.32 -2.42
N ASP A 89 7.05 26.16 -1.63
CA ASP A 89 6.31 27.27 -1.04
C ASP A 89 7.18 28.03 -0.02
N GLN A 90 7.97 27.33 0.80
CA GLN A 90 8.93 27.96 1.73
C GLN A 90 10.01 28.74 0.98
N GLY A 91 10.65 28.14 -0.03
CA GLY A 91 11.69 28.82 -0.82
C GLY A 91 11.16 30.05 -1.56
N GLY A 92 9.95 29.96 -2.12
CA GLY A 92 9.29 31.10 -2.75
C GLY A 92 8.96 32.22 -1.76
N ALA A 93 8.54 31.90 -0.54
CA ALA A 93 8.26 32.88 0.51
C ALA A 93 9.53 33.62 0.98
N GLU A 94 10.65 32.91 1.11
CA GLU A 94 11.96 33.49 1.45
C GLU A 94 12.45 34.45 0.37
N ASP A 95 12.36 34.08 -0.91
CA ASP A 95 12.76 34.93 -2.04
C ASP A 95 11.92 36.23 -2.11
N VAL A 96 10.61 36.15 -1.88
CA VAL A 96 9.73 37.34 -1.84
C VAL A 96 10.06 38.24 -0.64
N SER A 97 10.30 37.66 0.53
CA SER A 97 10.69 38.40 1.74
C SER A 97 12.03 39.13 1.56
N GLY A 98 13.01 38.47 0.93
CA GLY A 98 14.30 39.06 0.56
C GLY A 98 14.16 40.16 -0.50
N SER A 99 13.29 39.97 -1.50
CA SER A 99 13.04 40.95 -2.56
C SER A 99 12.30 42.20 -2.09
N THR A 100 11.57 42.15 -0.98
CA THR A 100 10.84 43.31 -0.42
C THR A 100 11.72 44.14 0.53
N SER A 101 12.95 43.68 0.80
CA SER A 101 13.92 44.33 1.69
C SER A 101 15.01 45.14 0.96
N ILE A 102 14.84 45.42 -0.34
CA ILE A 102 15.69 46.29 -1.17
C ILE A 102 14.93 47.59 -1.45
#